data_AF-A0A933F9C1-F1
#
_entry.id   AF-A0A933F9C1-F1
#
_cell.length_a   1.000
_cell.length_b   1.000
_cell.length_c   1.000
_cell.angle_alpha   90.00
_cell.angle_beta   90.00
_cell.angle_gamma   90.00
#
_symmetry.space_group_name_H-M   'P 1'
#
loop_
_entity.id
_entity.type
_entity.pdbx_description
1 polymer ?
#
loop_
_entity_poly.entity_id
_entity_poly.type
_entity_poly.pdbx_seq_one_letter_code
_entity_poly.pdbx_strand_id
1 'polypeptide(L)' 'GIPLLARIIAVADVFDALTTDRPYRRALSVARALALLREEAGRGFDPNVVETLCRMLG' A
#
# COMPACT_ATOMS: atom_id res chain seq x y z
N GLY A 1 -4.68 -16.55 12.70
CA GLY A 1 -4.20 -15.22 12.25
C GLY A 1 -3.99 -15.24 10.75
N ILE A 2 -4.00 -14.07 10.10
CA ILE A 2 -3.72 -13.99 8.66
C ILE A 2 -2.22 -14.25 8.42
N PRO A 3 -1.83 -15.12 7.46
CA PRO A 3 -0.43 -15.37 7.15
C PRO A 3 0.33 -14.08 6.82
N LEU A 4 1.60 -13.99 7.22
CA LEU A 4 2.44 -12.81 6.93
C LEU A 4 2.49 -12.51 5.43
N LEU A 5 2.68 -13.55 4.60
CA LEU A 5 2.75 -13.37 3.14
C LEU A 5 1.47 -12.76 2.57
N ALA A 6 0.29 -13.17 3.05
CA ALA A 6 -0.98 -12.61 2.59
C ALA A 6 -1.12 -11.12 2.96
N ARG A 7 -0.62 -10.71 4.13
CA ARG A 7 -0.60 -9.30 4.55
C ARG A 7 0.35 -8.46 3.70
N ILE A 8 1.50 -9.01 3.32
CA ILE A 8 2.46 -8.38 2.41
C ILE A 8 1.85 -8.20 1.02
N ILE A 9 1.28 -9.26 0.45
CA ILE A 9 0.67 -9.22 -0.88
C ILE A 9 -0.48 -8.21 -0.92
N ALA A 10 -1.33 -8.16 0.11
CA ALA A 10 -2.43 -7.20 0.17
C ALA A 10 -1.96 -5.74 0.10
N VAL A 11 -0.90 -5.38 0.83
CA VAL A 11 -0.33 -4.02 0.78
C VAL A 11 0.32 -3.75 -0.56
N ALA A 12 1.06 -4.72 -1.12
CA ALA A 12 1.73 -4.57 -2.41
C ALA A 12 0.75 -4.41 -3.58
N ASP A 13 -0.32 -5.20 -3.61
CA ASP A 13 -1.37 -5.14 -4.64
C ASP A 13 -2.06 -3.78 -4.65
N VAL A 14 -2.40 -3.26 -3.47
CA VAL A 14 -3.04 -1.94 -3.34
C VAL A 14 -2.07 -0.82 -3.72
N PHE A 15 -0.80 -0.91 -3.30
CA PHE A 15 0.21 0.07 -3.71
C PHE A 15 0.35 0.12 -5.23
N ASP A 16 0.53 -1.03 -5.89
CA ASP A 16 0.62 -1.12 -7.35
C ASP A 16 -0.63 -0.56 -8.03
N ALA A 17 -1.82 -0.95 -7.55
CA ALA A 17 -3.07 -0.42 -8.06
C ALA A 17 -3.21 1.11 -7.88
N LEU A 18 -2.56 1.71 -6.87
CA LEU A 18 -2.52 3.16 -6.67
C LEU A 18 -1.53 3.86 -7.60
N THR A 19 -0.37 3.26 -7.86
CA THR A 19 0.75 3.87 -8.60
C THR A 19 0.80 3.54 -10.09
N THR A 20 -0.13 2.71 -10.58
CA THR A 20 -0.21 2.33 -12.00
C THR A 20 -1.38 3.04 -12.68
N ASP A 21 -1.16 3.54 -13.89
CA ASP A 21 -2.21 4.13 -14.73
C ASP A 21 -3.23 3.06 -15.12
N ARG A 22 -4.51 3.41 -15.06
CA ARG A 22 -5.61 2.58 -15.55
C ARG A 22 -6.47 3.38 -16.55
N PRO A 23 -7.21 2.71 -17.46
CA PRO A 23 -7.99 3.41 -18.49
C PRO A 23 -8.92 4.51 -17.97
N TYR A 24 -9.37 4.39 -16.72
CA TYR A 24 -10.30 5.31 -16.05
C TYR A 24 -9.68 6.16 -14.94
N ARG A 25 -8.39 5.99 -14.61
CA ARG A 25 -7.74 6.75 -13.52
C ARG A 25 -6.25 6.87 -13.76
N ARG A 26 -5.70 8.07 -13.57
CA ARG A 26 -4.25 8.25 -13.52
C ARG A 26 -3.64 7.63 -12.26
N ALA A 27 -2.39 7.21 -12.37
CA ALA A 27 -1.54 6.83 -11.26
C ALA A 27 -1.43 7.97 -10.24
N LEU A 28 -1.38 7.61 -8.97
CA LEU A 28 -0.97 8.52 -7.91
C LEU A 28 0.56 8.59 -7.87
N SER A 29 1.10 9.68 -7.35
CA SER A 29 2.50 9.71 -6.95
C SER A 29 2.76 8.72 -5.81
N VAL A 30 3.97 8.18 -5.74
CA VAL A 30 4.41 7.29 -4.65
C VAL A 30 4.10 7.93 -3.28
N ALA A 31 4.45 9.20 -3.09
CA ALA A 31 4.19 9.91 -1.84
C ALA A 31 2.70 9.92 -1.45
N ARG A 32 1.79 10.13 -2.42
CA ARG A 32 0.34 10.12 -2.15
C ARG A 32 -0.18 8.71 -1.88
N ALA A 33 0.31 7.70 -2.60
CA ALA A 33 -0.05 6.31 -2.36
C ALA A 33 0.39 5.84 -0.95
N LEU A 34 1.60 6.19 -0.53
CA LEU A 34 2.10 5.88 0.82
C LEU A 34 1.30 6.60 1.91
N ALA A 35 0.88 7.86 1.69
CA ALA A 35 0.02 8.57 2.63
C ALA A 35 -1.33 7.86 2.83
N LEU A 36 -1.99 7.45 1.74
CA LEU A 36 -3.26 6.72 1.81
C LEU A 36 -3.11 5.36 2.52
N LEU A 37 -2.02 4.62 2.24
CA LEU A 37 -1.76 3.35 2.93
C LEU A 37 -1.55 3.55 4.44
N ARG A 38 -0.89 4.64 4.86
CA ARG A 38 -0.76 4.99 6.29
C ARG A 38 -2.10 5.31 6.94
N GLU A 39 -3.00 5.99 6.24
CA GLU A 39 -4.35 6.29 6.74
C GLU A 39 -5.16 5.00 7.01
N GLU A 40 -4.96 3.95 6.20
CA GLU A 40 -5.65 2.66 6.30
C GLU A 40 -4.91 1.61 7.17
N ALA A 41 -3.72 1.94 7.68
CA ALA A 41 -2.92 1.05 8.52
C ALA A 41 -3.65 0.72 9.83
N GLY A 42 -3.77 -0.56 10.15
CA GLY A 42 -4.45 -1.05 11.35
C GLY A 42 -5.97 -1.20 11.21
N ARG A 43 -6.56 -0.74 10.09
CA ARG A 43 -7.96 -1.00 9.74
C ARG A 43 -8.07 -2.08 8.67
N GLY A 44 -7.50 -1.81 7.49
CA GLY A 44 -7.50 -2.73 6.35
C GLY A 44 -6.17 -3.46 6.15
N PHE A 45 -5.06 -2.88 6.64
CA PHE A 45 -3.72 -3.38 6.40
C PHE A 45 -2.91 -3.57 7.67
N ASP A 46 -1.93 -4.47 7.63
CA ASP A 46 -0.97 -4.63 8.73
C ASP A 46 -0.09 -3.37 8.86
N PRO A 47 -0.12 -2.67 10.01
CA PRO A 47 0.69 -1.47 10.22
C PRO A 47 2.19 -1.69 10.01
N ASN A 48 2.71 -2.86 10.39
CA ASN A 48 4.15 -3.15 10.28
C ASN A 48 4.57 -3.30 8.82
N VAL A 49 3.70 -3.89 7.98
CA VAL A 49 3.94 -4.04 6.56
C VAL A 49 3.90 -2.67 5.88
N VAL A 50 2.88 -1.86 6.16
CA VAL A 50 2.74 -0.50 5.63
C VAL A 50 3.96 0.36 6.00
N GLU A 51 4.38 0.33 7.26
CA GLU A 51 5.54 1.10 7.72
C GLU A 51 6.85 0.62 7.11
N THR A 52 6.97 -0.69 6.85
CA THR A 52 8.13 -1.24 6.14
C THR A 52 8.18 -0.76 4.68
N LEU A 53 7.05 -0.80 3.97
CA LEU A 53 6.96 -0.26 2.61
C LEU A 53 7.32 1.23 2.56
N CYS A 54 6.79 2.01 3.50
CA CYS A 54 7.07 3.43 3.60
C CYS A 54 8.56 3.73 3.82
N ARG A 55 9.26 2.91 4.62
CA ARG A 55 10.71 3.06 4.83
C ARG A 55 11.54 2.66 3.61
N MET A 56 11.02 1.81 2.74
CA MET A 56 11.73 1.38 1.52
C MET A 56 11.57 2.35 0.35
N LEU A 57 10.46 3.11 0.30
CA LEU A 57 10.07 3.92 -0.86
C LEU A 57 9.90 5.42 -0.56
N GLY A 58 9.96 5.83 0.70
CA GLY A 58 9.97 7.23 1.14
C GLY A 58 11.38 7.76 1.32
#